data_AF-A0A9E5LKM6-F1
#
_entry.id   AF-A0A9E5LKM6-F1
#
_cell.length_a   1.000
_cell.length_b   1.000
_cell.length_c   1.000
_cell.angle_alpha   90.00
_cell.angle_beta   90.00
_cell.angle_gamma   90.00
#
_symmetry.space_group_name_H-M   'P 1'
#
loop_
_entity.id
_entity.type
_entity.pdbx_description
1 polymer ?
#
loop_
_entity_poly.entity_id
_entity_poly.type
_entity_poly.pdbx_seq_one_letter_code
_entity_poly.pdbx_strand_id
1 'polypeptide(L)'
;MWLWISLTVAIVFLYIADKESIVTLVIYALTASLLIFGYINIKRGLNYSDPEKSDSTEFTFAVDANNLLGLVEWDLKKFSDFIEELEKDDMPTHLFFDYGIKKTLKNGNLLNPKETVPIALCRILKRDRYNLTVSKKGHSADPLIIRYADRNNLTVLSNDKFDKSFD
;
A
#
# COMPACT_ATOMS: atom_id res chain seq x y z
N MET A 1 36.04 -22.88 22.93
CA MET A 1 36.75 -23.70 21.93
C MET A 1 36.28 -25.15 21.98
N TRP A 2 36.29 -25.81 23.15
CA TRP A 2 35.82 -27.20 23.33
C TRP A 2 34.40 -27.49 22.84
N LEU A 3 33.45 -26.57 23.05
CA LEU A 3 32.06 -26.74 22.61
C LEU A 3 31.94 -26.78 21.07
N TRP A 4 32.68 -25.92 20.37
CA TRP A 4 32.71 -25.90 18.90
C TRP A 4 33.41 -27.14 18.32
N ILE A 5 34.44 -27.65 19.00
CA ILE A 5 35.12 -28.90 18.63
C ILE A 5 34.17 -30.08 18.82
N SER A 6 33.50 -30.18 19.96
CA SER A 6 32.51 -31.23 20.24
C SER A 6 31.34 -31.21 19.27
N LEU A 7 30.82 -30.03 18.94
CA LEU A 7 29.75 -29.86 17.96
C LEU A 7 30.20 -30.32 16.56
N THR A 8 31.40 -29.93 16.14
CA THR A 8 31.95 -30.33 14.84
C THR A 8 32.09 -31.85 14.75
N VAL A 9 32.63 -32.49 15.80
CA VAL A 9 32.76 -33.97 15.85
C VAL A 9 31.39 -34.66 15.81
N ALA A 10 30.40 -34.14 16.54
CA ALA A 10 29.05 -34.70 16.53
C ALA A 10 28.38 -34.59 15.15
N ILE A 11 28.53 -33.46 14.45
CA ILE A 11 28.00 -33.27 13.10
C ILE A 11 28.72 -34.20 12.10
N VAL A 12 30.04 -34.32 12.17
CA VAL A 12 30.80 -35.22 11.28
C VAL A 12 30.44 -36.69 11.56
N PHE A 13 30.28 -37.07 12.82
CA PHE A 13 29.87 -38.41 13.21
C PHE A 13 28.48 -38.75 12.66
N LEU A 14 27.50 -37.86 12.86
CA LEU A 14 26.15 -38.01 12.33
C LEU A 14 26.16 -38.07 10.79
N TYR A 15 27.04 -37.31 10.11
CA TYR A 15 27.15 -37.34 8.65
C TYR A 15 27.59 -38.70 8.10
N ILE A 16 28.43 -39.40 8.85
CA ILE A 16 28.99 -40.70 8.46
C ILE A 16 28.04 -41.83 8.89
N ALA A 17 27.49 -41.76 10.10
CA ALA A 17 26.69 -42.81 10.70
C ALA A 17 25.22 -42.80 10.24
N ASP A 18 24.63 -41.63 9.97
CA ASP A 18 23.23 -41.47 9.60
C ASP A 18 23.00 -40.22 8.74
N LYS A 19 23.20 -40.40 7.43
CA LYS A 19 23.05 -39.33 6.43
C LYS A 19 21.63 -38.78 6.36
N GLU A 20 20.61 -39.60 6.57
CA GLU A 20 19.21 -39.16 6.48
C GLU A 20 18.87 -38.20 7.62
N SER A 21 19.35 -38.49 8.83
CA SER A 21 19.19 -37.60 9.98
C SER A 21 19.85 -36.23 9.79
N ILE A 22 21.05 -36.17 9.18
CA ILE A 22 21.70 -34.89 8.85
C ILE A 22 20.95 -34.11 7.78
N VAL A 23 20.52 -34.78 6.71
CA VAL A 23 19.76 -34.12 5.64
C VAL A 23 18.47 -33.54 6.22
N THR A 24 17.77 -34.30 7.07
CA THR A 24 16.58 -33.87 7.79
C THR A 24 16.85 -32.65 8.69
N LEU A 25 17.95 -32.68 9.46
CA LEU A 25 18.36 -31.57 10.32
C LEU A 25 18.64 -30.29 9.51
N VAL A 26 19.36 -30.42 8.40
CA VAL A 26 19.68 -29.28 7.51
C VAL A 26 18.41 -28.70 6.90
N ILE A 27 17.49 -29.54 6.43
CA ILE A 27 16.21 -29.10 5.89
C ILE A 27 15.43 -28.35 6.96
N TYR A 28 15.26 -28.90 8.16
CA TYR A 28 14.53 -28.21 9.23
C TYR A 28 15.20 -26.91 9.67
N ALA A 29 16.52 -26.87 9.79
CA ALA A 29 17.26 -25.65 10.12
C ALA A 29 17.09 -24.57 9.04
N LEU A 30 17.13 -24.96 7.76
CA LEU A 30 16.89 -24.05 6.64
C LEU A 30 15.45 -23.54 6.63
N THR A 31 14.46 -24.43 6.81
CA THR A 31 13.05 -24.06 6.87
C THR A 31 12.77 -23.11 8.05
N ALA A 32 13.30 -23.41 9.24
CA ALA A 32 13.17 -22.53 10.40
C ALA A 32 13.81 -21.16 10.14
N SER A 33 15.00 -21.13 9.53
CA SER A 33 15.68 -19.87 9.18
C SER A 33 14.88 -19.04 8.19
N LEU A 34 14.30 -19.67 7.16
CA LEU A 34 13.42 -19.01 6.19
C LEU A 34 12.13 -18.48 6.84
N LEU A 35 11.53 -19.24 7.76
CA LEU A 35 10.34 -18.80 8.50
C LEU A 35 10.65 -17.62 9.43
N ILE A 36 11.76 -17.67 10.16
CA ILE A 36 12.20 -16.58 11.04
C ILE A 36 12.54 -15.34 10.21
N PHE A 37 13.28 -15.49 9.12
CA PHE A 37 13.63 -14.38 8.23
C PHE A 37 12.38 -13.78 7.56
N GLY A 38 11.46 -14.63 7.10
CA GLY A 38 10.17 -14.22 6.57
C GLY A 38 9.34 -13.46 7.61
N TYR A 39 9.22 -13.99 8.83
CA TYR A 39 8.52 -13.34 9.93
C TYR A 39 9.16 -11.99 10.30
N ILE A 40 10.49 -11.92 10.40
CA ILE A 40 11.21 -10.67 10.68
C ILE A 40 10.98 -9.67 9.57
N ASN A 41 11.01 -10.06 8.30
CA ASN A 41 10.78 -9.14 7.19
C ASN A 41 9.32 -8.71 7.05
N ILE A 42 8.37 -9.58 7.33
CA ILE A 42 6.94 -9.22 7.39
C ILE A 42 6.71 -8.27 8.56
N LYS A 43 7.21 -8.59 9.75
CA LYS A 43 7.12 -7.71 10.93
C LYS A 43 7.85 -6.40 10.70
N ARG A 44 9.02 -6.41 10.04
CA ARG A 44 9.76 -5.20 9.68
C ARG A 44 9.05 -4.41 8.59
N GLY A 45 8.39 -5.04 7.63
CA GLY A 45 7.56 -4.37 6.63
C GLY A 45 6.26 -3.81 7.20
N LEU A 46 5.70 -4.45 8.25
CA LEU A 46 4.58 -3.95 9.05
C LEU A 46 5.01 -2.82 9.99
N ASN A 47 6.22 -2.91 10.54
CA ASN A 47 6.82 -1.93 11.47
C ASN A 47 7.73 -0.91 10.75
N TYR A 48 7.82 -0.92 9.42
CA TYR A 48 8.43 0.16 8.65
C TYR A 48 7.42 1.30 8.55
N SER A 49 6.93 1.72 9.70
CA SER A 49 6.45 3.07 9.91
C SER A 49 7.71 3.92 9.90
N ASP A 50 7.84 4.80 8.93
CA ASP A 50 8.79 5.90 9.04
C ASP A 50 8.58 6.54 10.43
N PRO A 51 9.62 6.80 11.24
CA PRO A 51 9.46 7.50 12.51
C PRO A 51 8.87 8.92 12.34
N GLU A 52 8.82 9.45 11.12
CA GLU A 52 8.12 10.69 10.73
C GLU A 52 6.68 10.47 10.23
N LYS A 53 6.24 9.22 10.02
CA LYS A 53 4.85 8.89 9.71
C LYS A 53 4.12 8.58 11.00
N SER A 54 3.42 9.60 11.49
CA SER A 54 2.51 9.53 12.63
C SER A 54 1.63 8.28 12.55
N ASP A 55 1.45 7.61 13.69
CA ASP A 55 0.49 6.52 13.93
C ASP A 55 -0.99 6.99 13.86
N SER A 56 -1.23 8.13 13.22
CA SER A 56 -2.53 8.65 12.84
C SER A 56 -2.30 9.67 11.72
N THR A 57 -2.42 9.27 10.46
CA THR A 57 -2.80 10.25 9.44
C THR A 57 -4.26 10.61 9.75
N GLU A 58 -4.45 11.58 10.64
CA GLU A 58 -5.76 12.19 10.88
C GLU A 58 -6.14 12.91 9.59
N PHE A 59 -6.72 12.19 8.64
CA PHE A 59 -7.35 12.84 7.50
C PHE A 59 -8.61 13.54 7.98
N THR A 60 -8.98 14.64 7.33
CA THR A 60 -10.26 15.32 7.52
C THR A 60 -11.27 14.83 6.49
N PHE A 61 -10.81 14.65 5.25
CA PHE A 61 -11.67 14.29 4.12
C PHE A 61 -11.27 12.98 3.45
N ALA A 62 -12.27 12.13 3.21
CA ALA A 62 -12.21 11.09 2.18
C ALA A 62 -12.75 11.69 0.87
N VAL A 63 -11.87 11.90 -0.10
CA VAL A 63 -12.19 12.64 -1.33
C VAL A 63 -12.49 11.67 -2.47
N ASP A 64 -13.65 11.82 -3.09
CA ASP A 64 -13.98 11.19 -4.37
C ASP A 64 -13.30 11.96 -5.50
N ALA A 65 -12.07 11.58 -5.82
CA ALA A 65 -11.24 12.32 -6.75
C ALA A 65 -11.77 12.25 -8.19
N ASN A 66 -12.42 11.14 -8.58
CA ASN A 66 -13.00 11.01 -9.92
C ASN A 66 -14.20 11.93 -10.11
N ASN A 67 -15.06 12.06 -9.10
CA ASN A 67 -16.19 12.98 -9.14
C ASN A 67 -15.72 14.43 -9.26
N LEU A 68 -14.80 14.86 -8.39
CA LEU A 68 -14.29 16.23 -8.39
C LEU A 68 -13.48 16.54 -9.66
N LEU A 69 -12.68 15.60 -10.16
CA LEU A 69 -12.00 15.77 -11.46
C LEU A 69 -12.99 15.95 -12.60
N GLY A 70 -14.14 15.27 -12.56
CA GLY A 70 -15.21 15.46 -13.54
C GLY A 70 -15.75 16.89 -13.57
N LEU A 71 -15.78 17.58 -12.42
CA LEU A 71 -16.24 18.97 -12.31
C LEU A 71 -15.24 19.98 -12.91
N VAL A 72 -13.96 19.62 -12.96
CA VAL A 72 -12.89 20.46 -13.55
C VAL A 72 -12.42 19.95 -14.90
N GLU A 73 -13.31 19.34 -15.68
CA GLU A 73 -13.03 18.84 -17.04
C GLU A 73 -11.80 17.91 -17.12
N TRP A 74 -11.55 17.14 -16.06
CA TRP A 74 -10.38 16.26 -15.91
C TRP A 74 -9.02 16.99 -15.92
N ASP A 75 -9.00 18.28 -15.61
CA ASP A 75 -7.78 19.06 -15.41
C ASP A 75 -7.13 18.70 -14.06
N LEU A 76 -6.13 17.83 -14.13
CA LEU A 76 -5.37 17.37 -12.96
C LEU A 76 -4.64 18.50 -12.23
N LYS A 77 -4.27 19.59 -12.92
CA LYS A 77 -3.59 20.71 -12.28
C LYS A 77 -4.56 21.48 -11.41
N LYS A 78 -5.74 21.85 -11.94
CA LYS A 78 -6.78 22.54 -11.16
C LYS A 78 -7.22 21.71 -9.95
N PHE A 79 -7.38 20.40 -10.14
CA PHE A 79 -7.69 19.49 -9.04
C PHE A 79 -6.57 19.48 -7.99
N SER A 80 -5.31 19.38 -8.40
CA SER A 80 -4.17 19.42 -7.47
C SER A 80 -4.11 20.73 -6.71
N ASP A 81 -4.28 21.86 -7.40
CA ASP A 81 -4.27 23.20 -6.80
C ASP A 81 -5.36 23.32 -5.71
N PHE A 82 -6.56 22.79 -5.97
CA PHE A 82 -7.67 22.75 -5.00
C PHE A 82 -7.35 21.88 -3.77
N ILE A 83 -6.80 20.68 -3.97
CA ILE A 83 -6.41 19.81 -2.85
C ILE A 83 -5.30 20.47 -2.01
N GLU A 84 -4.31 21.10 -2.66
CA GLU A 84 -3.25 21.81 -1.96
C GLU A 84 -3.78 23.01 -1.13
N GLU A 85 -4.85 23.66 -1.58
CA GLU A 85 -5.51 24.73 -0.82
C GLU A 85 -6.15 24.19 0.46
N LEU A 86 -6.90 23.09 0.38
CA LEU A 86 -7.48 22.41 1.55
C LEU A 86 -6.41 21.99 2.56
N GLU A 87 -5.29 21.45 2.08
CA GLU A 87 -4.22 20.97 2.95
C GLU A 87 -3.42 22.10 3.60
N LYS A 88 -3.34 23.27 2.97
CA LYS A 88 -2.78 24.48 3.60
C LYS A 88 -3.65 24.99 4.75
N ASP A 89 -4.95 24.73 4.69
CA ASP A 89 -5.91 25.08 5.73
C ASP A 89 -6.04 23.99 6.81
N ASP A 90 -5.04 23.11 6.93
CA ASP A 90 -4.99 22.00 7.89
C ASP A 90 -6.17 21.02 7.75
N MET A 91 -6.64 20.83 6.50
CA MET A 91 -7.66 19.84 6.15
C MET A 91 -7.06 18.72 5.30
N PRO A 92 -6.26 17.82 5.90
CA PRO A 92 -5.60 16.72 5.19
C PRO A 92 -6.59 15.82 4.46
N THR A 93 -6.22 15.39 3.25
CA THR A 93 -7.11 14.63 2.37
C THR A 93 -6.59 13.23 2.05
N HIS A 94 -7.49 12.24 2.05
CA HIS A 94 -7.24 10.94 1.45
C HIS A 94 -7.98 10.84 0.12
N LEU A 95 -7.23 10.67 -0.97
CA LEU A 95 -7.82 10.68 -2.32
C LEU A 95 -8.19 9.27 -2.76
N PHE A 96 -9.44 9.10 -3.20
CA PHE A 96 -9.92 7.86 -3.79
C PHE A 96 -10.16 8.03 -5.28
N PHE A 97 -9.56 7.16 -6.08
CA PHE A 97 -9.70 7.13 -7.51
C PHE A 97 -10.33 5.83 -7.98
N ASP A 98 -11.17 5.93 -9.00
CA ASP A 98 -11.55 4.79 -9.80
C ASP A 98 -10.48 4.41 -10.80
N TYR A 99 -10.30 3.09 -11.03
CA TYR A 99 -9.35 2.60 -12.03
C TYR A 99 -9.59 3.17 -13.45
N GLY A 100 -10.82 3.65 -13.72
CA GLY A 100 -11.18 4.36 -14.95
C GLY A 100 -10.27 5.55 -15.28
N ILE A 101 -9.66 6.19 -14.27
CA ILE A 101 -8.70 7.31 -14.43
C ILE A 101 -7.53 6.97 -15.35
N LYS A 102 -7.21 5.67 -15.51
CA LYS A 102 -6.18 5.18 -16.43
C LYS A 102 -6.35 5.71 -17.86
N LYS A 103 -7.59 5.85 -18.35
CA LYS A 103 -7.85 6.36 -19.70
C LYS A 103 -7.41 7.82 -19.83
N THR A 104 -7.77 8.65 -18.85
CA THR A 104 -7.37 10.06 -18.76
C THR A 104 -5.85 10.20 -18.71
N LEU A 105 -5.18 9.43 -17.85
CA LEU A 105 -3.72 9.46 -17.73
C LEU A 105 -3.01 9.04 -19.02
N LYS A 106 -3.55 8.06 -19.75
CA LYS A 106 -3.01 7.64 -21.06
C LYS A 106 -3.18 8.74 -22.10
N ASN A 107 -4.36 9.33 -22.20
CA ASN A 107 -4.66 10.38 -23.17
C ASN A 107 -3.81 11.63 -22.95
N GLY A 108 -3.51 11.96 -21.69
CA GLY A 108 -2.60 13.05 -21.33
C GLY A 108 -1.11 12.72 -21.45
N ASN A 109 -0.72 11.53 -21.91
CA ASN A 109 0.67 11.04 -21.91
C ASN A 109 1.35 11.11 -20.53
N LEU A 110 0.59 10.90 -19.45
CA LEU A 110 1.05 11.02 -18.07
C LEU A 110 1.48 9.68 -17.46
N LEU A 111 1.31 8.57 -18.17
CA LEU A 111 1.72 7.23 -17.75
C LEU A 111 3.04 6.84 -18.39
N ASN A 112 4.07 6.64 -17.56
CA ASN A 112 5.35 6.14 -18.03
C ASN A 112 5.26 4.64 -18.40
N PRO A 113 6.15 4.14 -19.29
CA PRO A 113 6.22 2.71 -19.59
C PRO A 113 6.44 1.88 -18.31
N LYS A 114 5.60 0.86 -18.10
CA LYS A 114 5.61 -0.04 -16.93
C LYS A 114 5.21 0.60 -15.59
N GLU A 115 4.81 1.87 -15.58
CA GLU A 115 4.29 2.52 -14.38
C GLU A 115 2.85 2.07 -14.09
N THR A 116 2.54 1.82 -12.82
CA THR A 116 1.18 1.49 -12.40
C THR A 116 0.37 2.77 -12.16
N VAL A 117 -0.96 2.71 -12.32
CA VAL A 117 -1.85 3.87 -12.14
C VAL A 117 -1.65 4.56 -10.77
N PRO A 118 -1.60 3.85 -9.62
CA PRO A 118 -1.37 4.50 -8.33
C PRO A 118 -0.03 5.24 -8.27
N ILE A 119 1.05 4.66 -8.81
CA ILE A 119 2.38 5.28 -8.81
C ILE A 119 2.38 6.54 -9.67
N ALA A 120 1.75 6.49 -10.85
CA ALA A 120 1.63 7.65 -11.72
C ALA A 120 0.89 8.79 -11.02
N LEU A 121 -0.24 8.50 -10.36
CA LEU A 121 -1.00 9.51 -9.62
C LEU A 121 -0.21 10.09 -8.45
N CYS A 122 0.50 9.26 -7.67
CA CYS A 122 1.38 9.72 -6.58
C CYS A 122 2.43 10.70 -7.12
N ARG A 123 3.06 10.40 -8.26
CA ARG A 123 4.05 11.28 -8.90
C ARG A 123 3.45 12.58 -9.42
N ILE A 124 2.31 12.50 -10.11
CA ILE A 124 1.67 13.67 -10.74
C ILE A 124 1.15 14.64 -9.67
N LEU A 125 0.50 14.11 -8.65
CA LEU A 125 -0.09 14.89 -7.55
C LEU A 125 0.92 15.16 -6.42
N LYS A 126 2.16 14.65 -6.54
CA LYS A 126 3.22 14.74 -5.52
C LYS A 126 2.76 14.26 -4.13
N ARG A 127 2.02 13.15 -4.09
CA ARG A 127 1.47 12.56 -2.86
C ARG A 127 2.13 11.24 -2.51
N ASP A 128 2.06 10.89 -1.24
CA ASP A 128 2.41 9.57 -0.75
C ASP A 128 1.32 8.53 -1.10
N ARG A 129 1.72 7.26 -1.23
CA ARG A 129 0.81 6.13 -1.39
C ARG A 129 -0.17 5.95 -0.23
N TYR A 130 0.19 6.39 0.98
CA TYR A 130 -0.70 6.26 2.14
C TYR A 130 -1.94 7.16 2.05
N ASN A 131 -1.86 8.27 1.29
CA ASN A 131 -2.92 9.27 1.20
C ASN A 131 -3.69 9.15 -0.13
N LEU A 132 -3.51 8.04 -0.85
CA LEU A 132 -4.09 7.81 -2.16
C LEU A 132 -4.48 6.34 -2.33
N THR A 133 -5.72 6.09 -2.73
CA THR A 133 -6.23 4.76 -3.02
C THR A 133 -6.83 4.73 -4.41
N VAL A 134 -6.53 3.66 -5.16
CA VAL A 134 -7.12 3.42 -6.48
C VAL A 134 -7.91 2.12 -6.41
N SER A 135 -9.17 2.15 -6.86
CA SER A 135 -10.01 0.95 -6.95
C SER A 135 -9.41 -0.06 -7.91
N LYS A 136 -9.82 -1.33 -7.74
CA LYS A 136 -9.43 -2.39 -8.67
C LYS A 136 -10.20 -2.22 -9.98
N LYS A 137 -9.57 -2.58 -11.11
CA LYS A 137 -10.24 -2.61 -12.42
C LYS A 137 -11.57 -3.37 -12.34
N GLY A 138 -12.65 -2.71 -12.78
CA GLY A 138 -14.01 -3.27 -12.79
C GLY A 138 -14.78 -3.11 -11.48
N HIS A 139 -14.19 -2.47 -10.48
CA HIS A 139 -14.86 -2.11 -9.23
C HIS A 139 -14.89 -0.60 -9.08
N SER A 140 -15.99 -0.07 -8.53
CA SER A 140 -16.13 1.34 -8.16
C SER A 140 -15.39 1.63 -6.84
N ALA A 141 -14.93 2.88 -6.69
CA ALA A 141 -14.29 3.41 -5.49
C ALA A 141 -15.32 3.78 -4.42
N ASP A 142 -16.59 4.03 -4.79
CA ASP A 142 -17.65 4.51 -3.90
C ASP A 142 -17.78 3.65 -2.62
N PRO A 143 -17.87 2.30 -2.68
CA PRO A 143 -17.96 1.50 -1.47
C PRO A 143 -16.69 1.57 -0.61
N LEU A 144 -15.52 1.82 -1.22
CA LEU A 144 -14.26 1.98 -0.49
C LEU A 144 -14.24 3.32 0.24
N ILE A 145 -14.68 4.39 -0.43
CA ILE A 145 -14.79 5.74 0.12
C ILE A 145 -15.70 5.73 1.34
N ILE A 146 -16.93 5.22 1.19
CA ILE A 146 -17.94 5.21 2.26
C ILE A 146 -17.45 4.39 3.46
N ARG A 147 -16.93 3.17 3.22
CA ARG A 147 -16.41 2.32 4.31
C ARG A 147 -15.20 2.93 5.01
N TYR A 148 -14.33 3.61 4.28
CA TYR A 148 -13.16 4.26 4.86
C TYR A 148 -13.56 5.47 5.68
N ALA A 149 -14.47 6.31 5.16
CA ALA A 149 -14.97 7.47 5.87
C ALA A 149 -15.71 7.08 7.16
N ASP A 150 -16.60 6.10 7.09
CA ASP A 150 -17.35 5.58 8.25
C ASP A 150 -16.41 5.04 9.34
N ARG A 151 -15.44 4.19 8.98
CA ARG A 151 -14.50 3.59 9.93
C ARG A 151 -13.59 4.59 10.63
N ASN A 152 -13.28 5.71 9.96
CA ASN A 152 -12.34 6.71 10.46
C ASN A 152 -13.05 8.01 10.88
N ASN A 153 -14.39 8.04 10.89
CA ASN A 153 -15.20 9.21 11.21
C ASN A 153 -14.83 10.47 10.38
N LEU A 154 -14.68 10.28 9.07
CA LEU A 154 -14.27 11.33 8.13
C LEU A 154 -15.46 11.92 7.39
N THR A 155 -15.32 13.15 6.92
CA THR A 155 -16.29 13.75 5.99
C THR A 155 -15.96 13.29 4.57
N VAL A 156 -16.99 12.90 3.80
CA VAL A 156 -16.82 12.58 2.38
C VAL A 156 -16.94 13.85 1.55
N LEU A 157 -15.94 14.13 0.70
CA LEU A 157 -15.98 15.23 -0.26
C LEU A 157 -16.28 14.67 -1.65
N SER A 158 -17.53 14.80 -2.07
CA SER A 158 -18.03 14.44 -3.40
C SER A 158 -19.29 15.25 -3.72
N ASN A 159 -19.59 15.42 -5.01
CA ASN A 159 -20.88 15.92 -5.48
C ASN A 159 -21.86 14.77 -5.82
N ASP A 160 -21.42 13.51 -5.74
CA ASP A 160 -22.32 12.34 -5.84
C ASP A 160 -23.05 12.12 -4.50
N LYS A 161 -24.29 11.63 -4.58
CA LYS A 161 -25.11 11.25 -3.42
C LYS A 161 -24.91 9.80 -3.01
N PHE A 162 -24.24 9.00 -3.83
CA PHE A 162 -24.00 7.57 -3.60
C PHE A 162 -25.29 6.76 -3.41
N ASP A 163 -26.35 7.13 -4.12
CA ASP A 163 -27.69 6.52 -4.04
C ASP A 163 -27.86 5.27 -4.93
N LYS A 164 -26.80 4.84 -5.60
CA LYS A 164 -26.81 3.68 -6.48
C LYS A 164 -26.95 2.39 -5.67
N SER A 165 -27.93 1.57 -6.02
CA SER A 165 -28.03 0.20 -5.53
C SER A 165 -26.87 -0.60 -6.12
N PHE A 166 -26.01 -1.13 -5.27
CA PHE A 166 -25.01 -2.12 -5.66
C PHE A 166 -25.72 -3.49 -5.70
N ASP A 167 -26.06 -3.95 -6.91
CA ASP A 167 -26.56 -5.32 -7.15
C ASP A 167 -25.51 -6.40 -6.83
#